data_AF-A0A441TC07-F1
#
_entry.id   AF-A0A441TC07-F1
#
_cell.length_a   1.000
_cell.length_b   1.000
_cell.length_c   1.000
_cell.angle_alpha   90.00
_cell.angle_beta   90.00
_cell.angle_gamma   90.00
#
_symmetry.space_group_name_H-M   'P 1'
#
loop_
_entity.id
_entity.type
_entity.pdbx_description
1 polymer ?
#
loop_
_entity_poly.entity_id
_entity_poly.type
_entity_poly.pdbx_seq_one_letter_code
_entity_poly.pdbx_strand_id
1 'polypeptide(L)' 'NMVMEGKAYSVLTPSAIQKEASQGRVRTVKIVDPVITRSVVLAVNPKDERSPAVSAVRNLIPKVVRTLIEG' A
#
# COMPACT_ATOMS: atom_id res chain seq x y z
N ASN A 1 -15.05 3.20 16.39
CA ASN A 1 -13.99 3.27 15.38
C ASN A 1 -12.89 4.23 15.86
N MET A 2 -11.82 3.73 16.49
CA MET A 2 -10.97 4.56 17.38
C MET A 2 -10.24 5.72 16.69
N VAL A 3 -9.63 5.49 15.52
CA VAL A 3 -8.90 6.53 14.78
C VAL A 3 -9.85 7.58 14.21
N MET A 4 -10.95 7.12 13.62
CA MET A 4 -12.01 7.97 13.04
C MET A 4 -12.70 8.87 14.07
N GLU A 5 -12.83 8.39 15.31
CA GLU A 5 -13.39 9.16 16.42
C GLU A 5 -12.36 10.06 17.12
N GLY A 6 -11.12 10.12 16.61
CA GLY A 6 -10.03 10.93 17.19
C GLY A 6 -9.50 10.40 18.53
N LYS A 7 -9.78 9.14 18.87
CA LYS A 7 -9.41 8.52 20.15
C LYS A 7 -8.05 7.82 20.11
N ALA A 8 -7.47 7.63 18.94
CA ALA A 8 -6.20 6.93 18.76
C ALA A 8 -5.47 7.36 17.48
N TYR A 9 -4.17 7.09 17.47
CA TYR A 9 -3.32 7.12 16.28
C TYR A 9 -3.00 5.69 15.82
N SER A 10 -2.69 5.52 14.54
CA SER A 10 -2.29 4.22 13.99
C SER A 10 -1.26 4.40 12.87
N VAL A 11 -0.43 3.38 12.67
CA VAL A 11 0.52 3.30 11.55
C VAL A 11 -0.01 2.25 10.58
N LEU A 12 -0.36 2.70 9.37
CA LEU A 12 -1.00 1.87 8.35
C LEU A 12 -0.23 1.95 7.03
N THR A 13 -0.37 0.93 6.18
CA THR A 13 0.15 0.99 4.81
C THR A 13 -0.66 2.00 3.99
N PRO A 14 -0.05 2.69 3.00
CA PRO A 14 -0.77 3.66 2.18
C PRO A 14 -2.05 3.09 1.53
N SER A 15 -2.00 1.83 1.10
CA SER A 15 -3.15 1.10 0.55
C SER A 15 -4.33 0.97 1.51
N ALA A 16 -4.08 0.84 2.82
CA ALA A 16 -5.11 0.62 3.82
C ALA A 16 -5.83 1.91 4.26
N ILE A 17 -5.28 3.07 3.93
CA ILE A 17 -5.80 4.38 4.34
C ILE A 17 -6.23 5.27 3.17
N GLN A 18 -5.90 4.89 1.93
CA GLN A 18 -6.14 5.71 0.73
C GLN A 18 -7.59 6.18 0.61
N LYS A 19 -8.56 5.28 0.84
CA LYS A 19 -9.98 5.58 0.70
C LYS A 19 -10.44 6.61 1.73
N GLU A 20 -10.10 6.40 3.00
CA GLU A 20 -10.48 7.30 4.09
C GLU A 20 -9.76 8.65 3.96
N ALA A 21 -8.48 8.66 3.59
CA ALA A 21 -7.71 9.88 3.36
C ALA A 21 -8.29 10.70 2.19
N SER A 22 -8.58 10.06 1.04
CA SER A 22 -9.19 10.74 -0.12
C SER A 22 -10.59 11.29 0.16
N GLN A 23 -11.30 10.72 1.14
CA GLN A 23 -12.59 11.23 1.60
C GLN A 23 -12.47 12.26 2.74
N GLY A 24 -11.25 12.66 3.12
CA GLY A 24 -11.00 13.61 4.22
C GLY A 24 -11.40 13.10 5.60
N ARG A 25 -11.62 11.78 5.74
CA ARG A 25 -12.08 11.13 6.97
C ARG A 25 -10.97 11.02 8.01
N VAL A 26 -9.73 10.96 7.56
CA VAL A 26 -8.54 10.94 8.41
C VAL A 26 -7.49 11.89 7.83
N ARG A 27 -6.61 12.39 8.69
CA ARG A 27 -5.38 13.06 8.29
C ARG A 27 -4.24 12.06 8.34
N THR A 28 -3.36 12.09 7.35
CA THR A 28 -2.17 11.26 7.27
C THR A 28 -0.92 12.12 7.49
N VAL A 29 0.08 11.53 8.14
CA VAL A 29 1.42 12.13 8.29
C VAL A 29 2.43 11.08 7.86
N LYS A 30 3.38 11.47 7.01
CA LYS A 30 4.43 10.58 6.53
C LYS A 30 5.53 10.48 7.59
N ILE A 31 5.93 9.26 7.92
CA ILE A 31 7.11 8.99 8.75
C ILE A 31 8.34 9.06 7.83
N VAL A 32 9.24 9.99 8.10
CA VAL A 32 10.36 10.31 7.19
C VAL A 32 11.71 9.80 7.69
N ASP A 33 11.92 9.80 9.01
CA ASP A 33 13.18 9.34 9.61
C ASP A 33 12.98 8.85 11.06
N PRO A 34 13.22 7.56 11.36
CA PRO A 34 13.47 6.48 10.40
C PRO A 34 12.19 6.08 9.66
N VAL A 35 12.32 5.73 8.37
CA VAL A 35 11.19 5.14 7.62
C VAL A 35 10.89 3.72 8.10
N ILE A 36 9.61 3.32 8.07
CA ILE A 36 9.20 1.93 8.30
C ILE A 36 9.02 1.24 6.95
N THR A 37 9.88 0.27 6.64
CA THR A 37 9.82 -0.50 5.40
C THR A 37 9.20 -1.88 5.62
N ARG A 38 8.37 -2.33 4.68
CA ARG A 38 7.88 -3.71 4.59
C ARG A 38 7.94 -4.18 3.14
N SER A 39 8.37 -5.43 2.93
CA SER A 39 8.38 -6.05 1.62
C SER A 39 7.07 -6.80 1.37
N VAL A 40 6.45 -6.55 0.22
CA VAL A 40 5.31 -7.31 -0.29
C VAL A 40 5.77 -8.04 -1.54
N VAL A 41 5.50 -9.34 -1.61
CA VAL A 41 5.93 -10.20 -2.73
C VAL A 41 4.72 -10.85 -3.38
N LEU A 42 4.74 -10.92 -4.71
CA LEU A 42 3.79 -11.75 -5.46
C LEU A 42 4.28 -13.18 -5.43
N ALA A 43 3.67 -14.00 -4.56
CA ALA A 43 3.89 -15.44 -4.59
C ALA A 43 3.23 -16.03 -5.85
N VAL A 44 3.98 -16.84 -6.59
CA VAL A 44 3.51 -17.48 -7.81
C VAL A 44 3.78 -18.98 -7.73
N ASN A 45 2.91 -19.76 -8.34
CA ASN A 45 3.21 -21.16 -8.59
C ASN A 45 4.43 -21.23 -9.54
N PRO A 46 5.48 -22.01 -9.22
CA PRO A 46 6.64 -22.14 -10.09
C PRO A 46 6.29 -22.57 -11.53
N LYS A 47 5.19 -23.32 -11.71
CA LYS A 47 4.71 -23.74 -13.04
C LYS A 47 4.26 -22.55 -13.90
N ASP A 48 3.80 -21.48 -13.27
CA ASP A 48 3.22 -20.31 -13.94
C ASP A 48 4.19 -19.12 -14.01
N GLU A 49 5.40 -19.28 -13.48
CA GLU A 49 6.37 -18.18 -13.34
C GLU A 49 6.72 -17.50 -14.67
N ARG A 50 6.74 -18.28 -15.76
CA ARG A 50 7.00 -17.77 -17.11
C ARG A 50 5.74 -17.37 -17.87
N SER A 51 4.56 -17.47 -17.26
CA SER A 51 3.33 -17.14 -17.95
C SER A 51 3.27 -15.64 -18.27
N PRO A 52 2.75 -15.26 -19.46
CA PRO A 52 2.57 -13.86 -19.82
C PRO A 52 1.70 -13.09 -18.80
N ALA A 53 0.70 -13.76 -18.22
CA ALA A 53 -0.17 -13.17 -17.21
C ALA A 53 0.60 -12.80 -15.92
N VAL A 54 1.44 -13.72 -15.40
CA VAL A 54 2.28 -13.43 -14.23
C VAL A 54 3.25 -12.28 -14.52
N SER A 55 3.87 -12.27 -15.70
CA SER A 55 4.76 -11.17 -16.11
C SER A 55 4.03 -9.82 -16.16
N ALA A 56 2.82 -9.80 -16.73
CA ALA A 56 1.99 -8.59 -16.78
C ALA A 56 1.65 -8.06 -15.38
N VAL A 57 1.26 -8.93 -14.45
CA VAL A 57 0.96 -8.56 -13.06
C VAL A 57 2.22 -8.07 -12.34
N ARG A 58 3.36 -8.77 -12.47
CA ARG A 58 4.65 -8.34 -11.90
C ARG A 58 5.03 -6.93 -12.36
N ASN A 59 4.78 -6.59 -13.62
CA ASN A 59 5.06 -5.26 -14.18
C ASN A 59 4.04 -4.19 -13.76
N LEU A 60 2.81 -4.58 -13.42
CA LEU A 60 1.75 -3.67 -12.98
C LEU A 60 1.91 -3.25 -11.52
N ILE A 61 2.31 -4.17 -10.64
CA ILE A 61 2.42 -3.94 -9.19
C ILE A 61 3.27 -2.69 -8.86
N PRO A 62 4.50 -2.50 -9.39
CA PRO A 62 5.30 -1.31 -9.07
C PRO A 62 4.63 0.00 -9.47
N LYS A 63 3.85 0.01 -10.56
CA LYS A 63 3.14 1.20 -11.03
C LYS A 63 2.03 1.59 -10.07
N VAL A 64 1.19 0.63 -9.68
CA VAL A 64 0.10 0.85 -8.73
C VAL A 64 0.63 1.24 -7.35
N VAL A 65 1.68 0.57 -6.87
CA VAL A 65 2.30 0.87 -5.57
C VAL A 65 2.90 2.27 -5.57
N ARG A 66 3.54 2.72 -6.65
CA ARG A 66 4.06 4.08 -6.76
C ARG A 66 2.94 5.13 -6.63
N THR A 67 1.83 4.95 -7.34
CA THR A 67 0.65 5.83 -7.21
C THR A 67 0.12 5.91 -5.78
N LEU A 68 0.18 4.81 -5.03
CA LEU A 68 -0.26 4.79 -3.63
C LEU A 68 0.71 5.49 -2.66
N ILE A 69 1.99 5.62 -3.01
CA ILE A 69 3.03 6.20 -2.15
C ILE A 69 3.26 7.69 -2.46
N GLU A 70 3.13 8.09 -3.73
CA GLU A 70 3.37 9.45 -4.21
C GLU A 70 2.12 10.34 -4.19
N GLY A 71 0.92 9.74 -4.11
CA GLY A 71 -0.37 10.44 -4.06
C GLY A 71 -0.72 11.03 -2.69
#